data_AF-A0AAD4D7R5-F1
#
_entry.id   AF-A0AAD4D7R5-F1
#
_cell.length_a   1.000
_cell.length_b   1.000
_cell.length_c   1.000
_cell.angle_alpha   90.00
_cell.angle_beta   90.00
_cell.angle_gamma   90.00
#
_symmetry.space_group_name_H-M   'P 1'
#
loop_
_entity.id
_entity.type
_entity.pdbx_description
1 polymer ?
#
loop_
_entity_poly.entity_id
_entity_poly.type
_entity_poly.pdbx_seq_one_letter_code
_entity_poly.pdbx_strand_id
1 'polypeptide(L)'
;MALHLPAETPQNSGRIDMLIQVPLKKRVLLLEWKAIQIDFLNIGAWRGRKEKAEHLRGMANANDVLDLQFSQYDAWRPGQTIRSWITEGPVRGDNNKSPRRQLAEYVACPEITRLREDNEVTAYLIVVIGSRQVLFWEMDDGHFQKDPQLAA
;
A
#
# COMPACT_ATOMS: atom_id res chain seq x y z
N MET A 1 -15.30 -5.05 40.60
CA MET A 1 -13.97 -4.42 40.46
C MET A 1 -13.87 -3.93 39.02
N ALA A 2 -14.14 -2.65 38.79
CA ALA A 2 -14.17 -2.07 37.45
C ALA A 2 -12.74 -1.73 37.02
N LEU A 3 -12.29 -2.25 35.88
CA LEU A 3 -11.00 -1.88 35.29
C LEU A 3 -11.14 -0.47 34.71
N HIS A 4 -10.47 0.48 35.35
CA HIS A 4 -10.32 1.85 34.89
C HIS A 4 -9.27 1.84 33.78
N LEU A 5 -9.70 1.98 32.52
CA LEU A 5 -8.79 2.26 31.41
C LEU A 5 -8.53 3.76 31.39
N PRO A 6 -7.27 4.23 31.48
CA PRO A 6 -7.00 5.65 31.34
C PRO A 6 -7.32 6.12 29.92
N ALA A 7 -8.05 7.23 29.85
CA ALA A 7 -8.27 8.01 28.65
C ALA A 7 -6.98 8.73 28.26
N GLU A 8 -6.49 8.43 27.07
CA GLU A 8 -5.79 9.36 26.16
C GLU A 8 -5.63 8.62 24.82
N THR A 9 -6.58 8.81 23.91
CA THR A 9 -6.41 8.42 22.50
C THR A 9 -5.27 9.23 21.91
N PRO A 10 -4.20 8.60 21.38
CA PRO A 10 -3.16 9.32 20.67
C PRO A 10 -3.79 10.10 19.52
N GLN A 11 -3.45 11.38 19.46
CA GLN A 11 -3.87 12.35 18.48
C GLN A 11 -3.52 11.85 17.06
N ASN A 12 -4.51 11.36 16.32
CA ASN A 12 -4.49 11.08 14.88
C ASN A 12 -3.20 10.45 14.32
N SER A 13 -2.61 9.43 14.96
CA SER A 13 -1.94 8.40 14.18
C SER A 13 -3.03 7.82 13.29
N GLY A 14 -2.93 7.94 11.97
CA GLY A 14 -4.07 7.70 11.08
C GLY A 14 -4.73 6.31 11.21
N ARG A 15 -5.67 6.02 10.32
CA ARG A 15 -6.31 4.70 10.25
C ARG A 15 -5.55 3.76 9.30
N ILE A 16 -5.11 2.60 9.81
CA ILE A 16 -4.74 1.46 8.96
C ILE A 16 -6.02 0.88 8.34
N ASP A 17 -5.97 0.48 7.08
CA ASP A 17 -7.15 -0.03 6.39
C ASP A 17 -7.68 -1.33 6.99
N MET A 18 -6.77 -2.26 7.37
CA MET A 18 -7.15 -3.53 7.98
C MET A 18 -6.09 -4.08 8.94
N LEU A 19 -6.55 -4.61 10.07
CA LEU A 19 -5.76 -5.38 11.04
C LEU A 19 -6.39 -6.76 11.20
N ILE A 20 -5.62 -7.82 10.99
CA ILE A 20 -6.07 -9.21 11.18
C ILE A 20 -5.24 -9.83 12.29
N GLN A 21 -5.89 -10.26 13.36
CA GLN A 21 -5.25 -11.03 14.43
C GLN A 21 -5.57 -12.51 14.24
N VAL A 22 -4.55 -13.37 14.34
CA VAL A 22 -4.67 -14.82 14.33
C VAL A 22 -4.15 -15.34 15.68
N PRO A 23 -4.99 -15.32 16.74
CA PRO A 23 -4.53 -15.53 18.12
C PRO A 23 -3.86 -16.88 18.34
N LEU A 24 -4.39 -17.95 17.73
CA LEU A 24 -3.84 -19.30 17.84
C LEU A 24 -2.41 -19.42 17.30
N LYS A 25 -1.98 -18.50 16.43
CA LYS A 25 -0.63 -18.45 15.86
C LYS A 25 0.21 -17.31 16.42
N LYS A 26 -0.30 -16.53 17.38
CA LYS A 26 0.32 -15.29 17.87
C LYS A 26 0.79 -14.40 16.71
N ARG A 27 -0.07 -14.23 15.70
CA ARG A 27 0.26 -13.49 14.48
C ARG A 27 -0.70 -12.35 14.26
N VAL A 28 -0.18 -11.21 13.83
CA VAL A 28 -0.94 -10.03 13.45
C VAL A 28 -0.51 -9.59 12.05
N LEU A 29 -1.48 -9.32 11.18
CA LEU A 29 -1.27 -8.77 9.85
C LEU A 29 -1.82 -7.35 9.80
N LEU A 30 -0.98 -6.39 9.39
CA LEU A 30 -1.40 -5.03 9.07
C LEU A 30 -1.45 -4.89 7.56
N LEU A 31 -2.59 -4.49 7.01
CA LEU A 31 -2.77 -4.35 5.57
C LEU A 31 -3.17 -2.91 5.25
N GLU A 32 -2.33 -2.22 4.49
CA GLU A 32 -2.60 -0.91 3.91
C GLU A 32 -2.97 -1.10 2.44
N TRP A 33 -4.14 -0.62 2.03
CA TRP A 33 -4.68 -0.82 0.69
C TRP A 33 -4.59 0.45 -0.14
N LYS A 34 -4.18 0.29 -1.39
CA LYS A 34 -4.26 1.35 -2.40
C LYS A 34 -4.89 0.80 -3.67
N ALA A 35 -5.66 1.63 -4.35
CA ALA A 35 -6.26 1.30 -5.62
C ALA A 35 -5.82 2.30 -6.69
N ILE A 36 -5.38 1.78 -7.84
CA ILE A 36 -5.08 2.56 -9.04
C ILE A 36 -6.09 2.16 -10.11
N GLN A 37 -6.93 3.10 -10.54
CA GLN A 37 -7.86 2.85 -11.64
C GLN A 37 -7.09 2.82 -12.97
N ILE A 38 -7.54 1.95 -13.87
CA ILE A 38 -6.86 1.71 -15.15
C ILE A 38 -6.82 2.96 -16.05
N ASP A 39 -7.78 3.86 -15.90
CA ASP A 39 -7.87 5.11 -16.67
C ASP A 39 -6.72 6.07 -16.35
N PHE A 40 -6.18 5.98 -15.13
CA PHE A 40 -5.04 6.78 -14.69
C PHE A 40 -3.70 6.17 -15.10
N LEU A 41 -3.66 5.02 -15.76
CA LEU A 41 -2.41 4.41 -16.21
C LEU A 41 -2.13 4.74 -17.68
N ASN A 42 -0.88 5.13 -17.94
CA ASN A 42 -0.36 5.38 -19.27
C ASN A 42 0.06 4.06 -19.96
N ILE A 43 -0.94 3.29 -20.37
CA ILE A 43 -0.74 1.98 -21.01
C ILE A 43 -1.06 2.11 -22.50
N GLY A 44 -0.11 2.68 -23.23
CA GLY A 44 -0.23 3.00 -24.66
C GLY A 44 -1.20 4.16 -24.92
N ALA A 45 -0.75 5.14 -25.70
CA ALA A 45 -1.44 6.42 -25.91
C ALA A 45 -2.84 6.32 -26.55
N TRP A 46 -3.25 5.14 -27.07
CA TRP A 46 -4.45 4.97 -27.88
C TRP A 46 -5.29 3.72 -27.54
N ARG A 47 -5.00 3.05 -26.41
CA ARG A 47 -5.70 1.82 -26.04
C ARG A 47 -6.97 2.14 -25.25
N GLY A 48 -8.10 1.54 -25.66
CA GLY A 48 -9.31 1.52 -24.87
C GLY A 48 -9.13 0.74 -23.56
N ARG A 49 -10.11 0.85 -22.66
CA ARG A 49 -10.05 0.16 -21.34
C ARG A 49 -9.81 -1.35 -21.47
N LYS A 50 -10.39 -1.99 -22.50
CA LYS A 50 -10.25 -3.43 -22.74
C LYS A 50 -8.81 -3.80 -23.09
N GLU A 51 -8.20 -3.10 -24.03
CA GLU A 51 -6.82 -3.35 -24.47
C GLU A 51 -5.82 -3.04 -23.36
N LYS A 52 -6.07 -2.00 -22.55
CA LYS A 52 -5.28 -1.73 -21.33
C LYS A 52 -5.38 -2.89 -20.35
N ALA A 53 -6.58 -3.42 -20.12
CA ALA A 53 -6.81 -4.50 -19.15
C ALA A 53 -6.15 -5.81 -19.58
N GLU A 54 -6.21 -6.16 -20.87
CA GLU A 54 -5.51 -7.34 -21.39
C GLU A 54 -3.99 -7.17 -21.35
N HIS A 55 -3.48 -5.96 -21.61
CA HIS A 55 -2.05 -5.69 -21.46
C HIS A 55 -1.56 -5.81 -20.01
N LEU A 56 -2.32 -5.26 -19.04
CA LEU A 56 -2.02 -5.44 -17.62
C LEU A 56 -2.03 -6.91 -17.21
N ARG A 57 -3.02 -7.67 -17.67
CA ARG A 57 -3.10 -9.12 -17.41
C ARG A 57 -1.89 -9.89 -17.94
N GLY A 58 -1.30 -9.44 -19.05
CA GLY A 58 -0.11 -10.05 -19.64
C GLY A 58 1.21 -9.76 -18.92
N MET A 59 1.23 -8.84 -17.95
CA MET A 59 2.44 -8.54 -17.17
C MET A 59 2.67 -9.64 -16.14
N ALA A 60 3.79 -10.36 -16.27
CA ALA A 60 4.16 -11.46 -15.37
C ALA A 60 5.09 -11.02 -14.23
N ASN A 61 5.68 -9.83 -14.31
CA ASN A 61 6.68 -9.34 -13.38
C ASN A 61 6.16 -8.09 -12.66
N ALA A 62 6.34 -8.05 -11.33
CA ALA A 62 6.03 -6.89 -10.51
C ALA A 62 6.81 -5.64 -10.93
N ASN A 63 8.05 -5.78 -11.41
CA ASN A 63 8.87 -4.64 -11.85
C ASN A 63 8.27 -3.95 -13.08
N ASP A 64 7.77 -4.70 -14.05
CA ASP A 64 7.08 -4.13 -15.23
C ASP A 64 5.85 -3.33 -14.82
N VAL A 65 5.10 -3.83 -13.82
CA VAL A 65 3.93 -3.15 -13.28
C VAL A 65 4.33 -1.88 -12.51
N LEU A 66 5.37 -1.96 -11.68
CA LEU A 66 5.88 -0.84 -10.89
C LEU A 66 6.42 0.30 -11.76
N ASP A 67 6.93 -0.01 -12.94
CA ASP A 67 7.51 0.96 -13.86
C ASP A 67 6.45 1.61 -14.77
N LEU A 68 5.19 1.18 -14.68
CA LEU A 68 4.09 1.88 -15.34
C LEU A 68 3.95 3.30 -14.82
N GLN A 69 3.72 4.20 -15.76
CA GLN A 69 3.49 5.60 -15.45
C GLN A 69 2.00 5.89 -15.29
N PHE A 70 1.69 6.83 -14.42
CA PHE A 70 0.40 7.49 -14.42
C PHE A 70 0.25 8.37 -15.67
N SER A 71 -0.98 8.41 -16.17
CA SER A 71 -1.41 9.25 -17.27
C SER A 71 -1.12 10.72 -16.98
N GLN A 72 -0.85 11.50 -18.02
CA GLN A 72 -0.73 12.97 -17.91
C GLN A 72 -2.02 13.63 -17.42
N TYR A 73 -3.15 12.92 -17.51
CA TYR A 73 -4.45 13.35 -17.00
C TYR A 73 -4.69 13.00 -15.52
N ASP A 74 -3.79 12.26 -14.86
CA ASP A 74 -3.85 12.08 -13.41
C ASP A 74 -3.48 13.41 -12.73
N ALA A 75 -4.41 13.97 -11.96
CA ALA A 75 -4.23 15.30 -11.37
C ALA A 75 -3.11 15.36 -10.31
N TRP A 76 -2.76 14.22 -9.70
CA TRP A 76 -1.91 14.13 -8.52
C TRP A 76 -0.54 13.53 -8.82
N ARG A 77 -0.49 12.61 -9.79
CA ARG A 77 0.68 11.77 -10.10
C ARG A 77 1.14 11.86 -11.55
N PRO A 78 0.95 12.97 -12.32
CA PRO A 78 1.15 12.95 -13.77
C PRO A 78 2.58 12.55 -14.15
N GLY A 79 2.71 11.52 -15.01
CA GLY A 79 4.01 11.04 -15.51
C GLY A 79 4.88 10.29 -14.49
N GLN A 80 4.46 10.23 -13.21
CA GLN A 80 5.15 9.49 -12.16
C GLN A 80 4.99 7.99 -12.38
N THR A 81 5.98 7.17 -12.00
CA THR A 81 5.83 5.71 -12.00
C THR A 81 5.05 5.24 -10.77
N ILE A 82 4.42 4.07 -10.84
CA ILE A 82 3.79 3.45 -9.64
C ILE A 82 4.83 3.30 -8.52
N ARG A 83 6.06 2.87 -8.86
CA ARG A 83 7.19 2.76 -7.92
C ARG A 83 7.45 4.06 -7.18
N SER A 84 7.72 5.16 -7.90
CA SER A 84 8.04 6.45 -7.30
C SER A 84 6.87 7.01 -6.50
N TRP A 85 5.64 6.82 -6.95
CA TRP A 85 4.48 7.19 -6.15
C TRP A 85 4.41 6.41 -4.82
N ILE A 86 4.67 5.09 -4.82
CA ILE A 86 4.69 4.27 -3.61
C ILE A 86 5.80 4.72 -2.64
N THR A 87 6.99 5.04 -3.15
CA THR A 87 8.17 5.33 -2.31
C THR A 87 8.26 6.78 -1.87
N GLU A 88 7.95 7.72 -2.77
CA GLU A 88 8.16 9.17 -2.63
C GLU A 88 6.85 9.95 -2.43
N GLY A 89 5.71 9.40 -2.85
CA GLY A 89 4.40 10.03 -2.73
C GLY A 89 4.01 10.80 -3.98
N PRO A 90 2.80 11.38 -4.02
CA PRO A 90 2.31 12.10 -5.20
C PRO A 90 3.15 13.37 -5.46
N VAL A 91 3.35 13.70 -6.74
CA VAL A 91 4.10 14.91 -7.15
C VAL A 91 3.34 16.21 -6.89
N ARG A 92 2.03 16.13 -6.62
CA ARG A 92 1.16 17.27 -6.30
C ARG A 92 0.33 16.98 -5.05
N GLY A 93 0.09 18.01 -4.23
CA GLY A 93 -0.75 17.96 -3.02
C GLY A 93 -0.05 18.50 -1.77
N ASP A 94 -0.83 18.96 -0.79
CA ASP A 94 -0.34 19.29 0.55
C ASP A 94 -0.45 18.02 1.42
N ASN A 95 0.59 17.69 2.20
CA ASN A 95 0.75 16.44 2.97
C ASN A 95 0.98 15.15 2.15
N ASN A 96 1.85 15.20 1.15
CA ASN A 96 2.24 14.08 0.28
C ASN A 96 3.04 12.97 0.99
N LYS A 97 2.44 12.29 1.95
CA LYS A 97 3.01 11.04 2.47
C LYS A 97 2.88 9.96 1.40
N SER A 98 3.99 9.30 1.12
CA SER A 98 4.00 8.13 0.26
C SER A 98 3.25 6.97 0.92
N PRO A 99 2.63 6.06 0.16
CA PRO A 99 2.09 4.82 0.69
C PRO A 99 3.07 4.06 1.59
N ARG A 100 4.36 4.02 1.22
CA ARG A 100 5.42 3.44 2.06
C ARG A 100 5.52 4.16 3.41
N ARG A 101 5.60 5.50 3.40
CA ARG A 101 5.73 6.28 4.63
C ARG A 101 4.51 6.14 5.52
N GLN A 102 3.31 6.15 4.93
CA GLN A 102 2.06 5.94 5.66
C GLN A 102 2.06 4.60 6.39
N LEU A 103 2.41 3.50 5.71
CA LEU A 103 2.49 2.19 6.36
C LEU A 103 3.58 2.13 7.44
N ALA A 104 4.76 2.70 7.18
CA ALA A 104 5.86 2.73 8.14
C ALA A 104 5.48 3.46 9.44
N GLU A 105 4.75 4.58 9.34
CA GLU A 105 4.25 5.32 10.50
C GLU A 105 3.24 4.48 11.32
N TYR A 106 2.44 3.63 10.68
CA TYR A 106 1.58 2.68 11.41
C TYR A 106 2.36 1.57 12.10
N VAL A 107 3.33 0.99 11.39
CA VAL A 107 4.17 -0.06 11.95
C VAL A 107 4.89 0.43 13.21
N ALA A 108 5.30 1.69 13.24
CA ALA A 108 5.98 2.33 14.35
C ALA A 108 5.04 2.88 15.45
N CYS A 109 3.72 2.77 15.31
CA CYS A 109 2.80 3.38 16.27
C CYS A 109 2.75 2.59 17.59
N PRO A 110 2.50 3.24 18.74
CA PRO A 110 2.55 2.59 20.06
C PRO A 110 1.64 1.37 20.20
N GLU A 111 0.48 1.38 19.55
CA GLU A 111 -0.46 0.24 19.57
C GLU A 111 0.16 -1.00 18.93
N ILE A 112 0.78 -0.85 17.75
CA ILE A 112 1.41 -1.94 17.01
C ILE A 112 2.70 -2.39 17.71
N THR A 113 3.46 -1.46 18.28
CA THR A 113 4.64 -1.78 19.10
C THR A 113 4.26 -2.66 20.29
N ARG A 114 3.14 -2.39 20.98
CA ARG A 114 2.65 -3.25 22.07
C ARG A 114 2.23 -4.63 21.56
N LEU A 115 1.57 -4.72 20.40
CA LEU A 115 1.19 -6.01 19.82
C LEU A 115 2.42 -6.87 19.48
N ARG A 116 3.56 -6.27 19.12
CA ARG A 116 4.83 -6.97 18.85
C ARG A 116 5.43 -7.65 20.08
N GLU A 117 5.06 -7.26 21.30
CA GLU A 117 5.58 -7.88 22.53
C GLU A 117 5.17 -9.36 22.64
N ASP A 118 3.95 -9.69 22.20
CA ASP A 118 3.38 -11.03 22.31
C ASP A 118 3.12 -11.72 20.96
N ASN A 119 3.26 -11.01 19.84
CA ASN A 119 2.89 -11.49 18.51
C ASN A 119 3.97 -11.24 17.45
N GLU A 120 4.04 -12.15 16.48
CA GLU A 120 4.66 -11.91 15.19
C GLU A 120 3.78 -10.93 14.40
N VAL A 121 4.29 -9.72 14.17
CA VAL A 121 3.58 -8.67 13.44
C VAL A 121 4.19 -8.50 12.06
N THR A 122 3.38 -8.68 11.02
CA THR A 122 3.80 -8.49 9.63
C THR A 122 2.92 -7.42 8.98
N ALA A 123 3.54 -6.49 8.26
CA ALA A 123 2.81 -5.45 7.54
C ALA A 123 2.92 -5.64 6.03
N TYR A 124 1.84 -5.34 5.32
CA TYR A 124 1.76 -5.40 3.87
C TYR A 124 1.17 -4.12 3.30
N LEU A 125 1.83 -3.57 2.30
CA LEU A 125 1.21 -2.65 1.36
C LEU A 125 0.59 -3.48 0.22
N ILE A 126 -0.71 -3.34 0.01
CA ILE A 126 -1.45 -4.01 -1.05
C ILE A 126 -1.90 -2.97 -2.06
N VAL A 127 -1.44 -3.10 -3.31
CA VAL A 127 -1.81 -2.16 -4.39
C VAL A 127 -2.58 -2.90 -5.47
N VAL A 128 -3.88 -2.59 -5.60
CA VAL A 128 -4.76 -3.11 -6.65
C VAL A 128 -4.67 -2.20 -7.86
N ILE A 129 -4.30 -2.76 -9.01
CA ILE A 129 -3.95 -2.02 -10.22
C ILE A 129 -4.90 -2.44 -11.35
N GLY A 130 -5.71 -1.47 -11.78
CA GLY A 130 -6.64 -1.63 -12.90
C GLY A 130 -7.63 -2.77 -12.74
N SER A 131 -7.91 -3.25 -11.51
CA SER A 131 -8.71 -4.46 -11.20
C SER A 131 -8.17 -5.76 -11.81
N ARG A 132 -6.89 -5.83 -12.18
CA ARG A 132 -6.29 -6.98 -12.87
C ARG A 132 -4.99 -7.50 -12.27
N GLN A 133 -4.28 -6.66 -11.52
CA GLN A 133 -3.02 -6.99 -10.90
C GLN A 133 -3.04 -6.51 -9.45
N VAL A 134 -2.46 -7.28 -8.55
CA VAL A 134 -2.32 -6.93 -7.14
C VAL A 134 -0.87 -7.08 -6.74
N LEU A 135 -0.26 -6.00 -6.25
CA LEU A 135 1.07 -6.05 -5.65
C LEU A 135 0.95 -6.25 -4.15
N PHE A 136 1.69 -7.21 -3.61
CA PHE A 136 1.87 -7.43 -2.18
C PHE A 136 3.30 -7.07 -1.79
N TRP A 137 3.46 -6.04 -0.99
CA TRP A 137 4.78 -5.58 -0.55
C TRP A 137 4.92 -5.71 0.96
N GLU A 138 5.69 -6.71 1.38
CA GLU A 138 5.98 -6.93 2.79
C GLU A 138 6.88 -5.84 3.34
N MET A 139 6.47 -5.30 4.49
CA MET A 139 7.21 -4.33 5.27
C MET A 139 7.47 -4.89 6.66
N ASP A 140 8.71 -4.73 7.11
CA ASP A 140 9.08 -4.89 8.51
C ASP A 140 9.95 -3.71 8.93
N ASP A 141 9.73 -3.26 10.16
CA ASP A 141 10.38 -2.10 10.77
C ASP A 141 10.41 -0.84 9.88
N GLY A 142 9.33 -0.57 9.14
CA GLY A 142 9.23 0.59 8.24
C GLY A 142 9.99 0.45 6.91
N HIS A 143 10.59 -0.70 6.65
CA HIS A 143 11.37 -1.01 5.44
C HIS A 143 10.75 -2.15 4.65
N PHE A 144 10.69 -1.98 3.32
CA PHE A 144 10.32 -3.05 2.42
C PHE A 144 11.43 -4.11 2.38
N GLN A 145 11.06 -5.37 2.56
CA GLN A 145 12.03 -6.45 2.76
C GLN A 145 12.60 -7.01 1.43
N LYS A 146 11.77 -7.08 0.39
CA LYS A 146 12.09 -7.63 -0.95
C LYS A 146 11.28 -6.90 -2.02
N ASP A 147 11.49 -7.20 -3.30
CA ASP A 147 10.56 -6.78 -4.36
C ASP A 147 9.14 -7.30 -4.08
N PRO A 148 8.09 -6.55 -4.47
CA PRO A 148 6.72 -6.98 -4.21
C PRO A 148 6.37 -8.22 -5.03
N GLN A 149 5.51 -9.04 -4.44
CA GLN A 149 4.93 -10.18 -5.13
C GLN A 149 3.75 -9.71 -5.99
N LEU A 150 3.68 -10.22 -7.21
CA LEU A 150 2.54 -9.99 -8.10
C LEU A 150 1.54 -11.14 -7.95
N ALA A 151 0.29 -10.80 -7.68
CA ALA A 151 -0.84 -11.72 -7.77
C ALA A 151 -1.80 -11.22 -8.85
N ALA A 152 -2.27 -12.14 -9.70
CA ALA A 152 -3.18 -11.88 -10.80
C ALA A 152 -4.48 -12.67 -10.64
#